data_AF-A0A1D2X2Q6-F1
#
_entry.id   AF-A0A1D2X2Q6-F1
#
_cell.length_a   1.000
_cell.length_b   1.000
_cell.length_c   1.000
_cell.angle_alpha   90.00
_cell.angle_beta   90.00
_cell.angle_gamma   90.00
#
_symmetry.space_group_name_H-M   'P 1'
#
loop_
_entity.id
_entity.type
_entity.pdbx_description
1 polymer ?
#
loop_
_entity_poly.entity_id
_entity_poly.type
_entity_poly.pdbx_seq_one_letter_code
_entity_poly.pdbx_strand_id
1 'polypeptide(L)'
;MVNNTTIIIDDDLVLDVNSGIIGTKNNLSSKTAQNFPIEDVIHEIDRLEASINNLESSLNPKTTSNLSESGREGVYEKEGLLTNIIIGVIIALIFIILLL
;
A
#
# COMPACT_ATOMS: atom_id res chain seq x y z
N MET A 1 36.17 -5.77 26.22
CA MET A 1 35.38 -4.77 25.49
C MET A 1 34.26 -5.53 24.80
N VAL A 2 33.01 -5.40 25.26
CA VAL A 2 31.86 -6.06 24.61
C VAL A 2 31.64 -5.33 23.29
N ASN A 3 31.70 -6.05 22.17
CA ASN A 3 31.54 -5.46 20.85
C ASN A 3 30.04 -5.38 20.58
N ASN A 4 29.43 -4.23 20.87
CA ASN A 4 27.97 -4.03 20.83
C ASN A 4 27.41 -3.90 19.40
N THR A 5 28.22 -4.23 18.39
CA THR A 5 27.93 -3.98 16.97
C THR A 5 27.66 -5.27 16.20
N THR A 6 27.31 -6.34 16.90
CA THR A 6 27.10 -7.65 16.29
C THR A 6 25.77 -8.23 16.79
N ILE A 7 24.80 -8.35 15.90
CA ILE A 7 23.48 -8.92 16.20
C ILE A 7 23.45 -10.35 15.64
N ILE A 8 23.16 -11.32 16.52
CA ILE A 8 23.02 -12.73 16.15
C ILE A 8 21.57 -12.94 15.70
N ILE A 9 21.39 -13.36 14.45
CA ILE A 9 20.07 -13.62 13.86
C ILE A 9 19.72 -15.11 14.00
N ASP A 10 20.70 -15.99 13.83
CA ASP A 10 20.59 -17.45 13.93
C ASP A 10 21.95 -18.07 14.32
N ASP A 11 22.02 -19.36 14.66
CA ASP A 11 23.23 -20.03 15.19
C ASP A 11 24.49 -19.82 14.33
N ASP A 12 24.28 -19.75 13.01
CA ASP A 12 25.31 -19.53 12.00
C ASP A 12 25.28 -18.15 11.36
N LEU A 13 24.32 -17.26 11.67
CA LEU A 13 24.09 -16.01 10.95
C LEU A 13 24.27 -14.77 11.83
N VAL A 14 25.14 -13.86 11.39
CA VAL A 14 25.56 -12.68 12.15
C VAL A 14 25.47 -11.42 11.29
N LEU A 15 24.89 -10.35 11.84
CA LEU A 15 24.84 -9.01 11.27
C LEU A 15 25.87 -8.10 11.95
N ASP A 16 26.78 -7.53 11.18
CA ASP A 16 27.61 -6.41 11.62
C ASP A 16 26.88 -5.09 11.34
N VAL A 17 26.38 -4.43 12.41
CA VAL A 17 25.60 -3.18 12.28
C VAL A 17 26.43 -1.99 11.81
N ASN A 18 27.76 -2.05 11.81
CA ASN A 18 28.58 -0.96 11.27
C ASN A 18 28.70 -1.01 9.75
N SER A 19 28.71 -2.22 9.18
CA SER A 19 28.90 -2.45 7.75
C SER A 19 27.62 -2.84 7.03
N GLY A 20 26.56 -3.21 7.77
CA GLY A 20 25.31 -3.71 7.19
C GLY A 20 25.46 -5.08 6.52
N ILE A 21 26.61 -5.75 6.71
CA ILE A 21 26.90 -7.03 6.07
C ILE A 21 26.35 -8.16 6.94
N ILE A 22 25.57 -9.03 6.31
CA ILE A 22 25.08 -10.28 6.89
C ILE A 22 26.04 -11.40 6.44
N GLY A 23 26.63 -12.12 7.38
CA GLY A 23 27.61 -13.17 7.10
C GLY A 23 27.48 -14.38 8.00
N THR A 24 28.01 -15.51 7.55
CA THR A 24 28.05 -16.74 8.35
C THR A 24 29.15 -16.63 9.41
N LYS A 25 28.87 -17.05 10.66
CA LYS A 25 29.75 -16.96 11.85
C LYS A 25 31.20 -17.42 11.62
N ASN A 26 31.43 -18.34 10.68
CA ASN A 26 32.75 -18.90 10.34
C ASN A 26 33.44 -18.28 9.11
N ASN A 27 32.83 -17.29 8.44
CA ASN A 27 33.34 -16.71 7.19
C ASN A 27 33.63 -15.20 7.26
N LEU A 28 33.86 -14.65 8.46
CA LEU A 28 34.29 -13.25 8.59
C LEU A 28 35.68 -12.95 7.98
N SER A 29 36.43 -13.99 7.57
CA SER A 29 37.75 -13.87 6.92
C SER A 29 37.80 -14.34 5.46
N SER A 30 36.73 -14.94 4.94
CA SER A 30 36.68 -15.44 3.56
C SER A 30 35.52 -14.78 2.84
N LYS A 31 35.85 -13.69 2.15
CA LYS A 31 35.43 -13.27 0.79
C LYS A 31 34.19 -13.92 0.15
N THR A 32 33.17 -14.15 0.94
CA THR A 32 31.82 -14.56 0.55
C THR A 32 30.88 -13.82 1.49
N ALA A 33 31.13 -12.52 1.67
CA ALA A 33 30.05 -11.60 2.00
C ALA A 33 29.09 -11.72 0.81
N GLN A 34 28.08 -12.58 0.95
CA GLN A 34 26.97 -12.60 0.03
C GLN A 34 26.41 -11.18 0.12
N ASN A 35 26.65 -10.38 -0.92
CA ASN A 35 26.19 -9.01 -0.99
C ASN A 35 24.67 -9.06 -0.85
N PHE A 36 24.16 -8.85 0.37
CA PHE A 36 22.74 -8.81 0.62
C PHE A 36 22.24 -7.57 -0.10
N PRO A 37 21.38 -7.70 -1.12
CA PRO A 37 21.03 -6.58 -1.98
C PRO A 37 20.03 -5.70 -1.24
N ILE A 38 20.53 -4.87 -0.33
CA ILE A 38 19.74 -3.91 0.45
C ILE A 38 18.98 -2.99 -0.50
N GLU A 39 19.59 -2.58 -1.61
CA GLU A 39 18.94 -1.76 -2.65
C GLU A 39 17.70 -2.43 -3.24
N ASP A 40 17.75 -3.75 -3.52
CA ASP A 40 16.61 -4.47 -4.07
C ASP A 40 15.47 -4.55 -3.04
N VAL A 41 15.81 -4.72 -1.76
CA VAL A 41 14.84 -4.72 -0.66
C VAL A 41 14.19 -3.34 -0.49
N ILE A 42 14.98 -2.27 -0.53
CA ILE A 42 14.48 -0.89 -0.46
C ILE A 42 13.54 -0.62 -1.63
N HIS A 43 13.92 -1.01 -2.84
CA HIS A 43 13.09 -0.82 -4.03
C HIS A 43 11.74 -1.56 -3.92
N GLU A 44 11.73 -2.78 -3.38
CA GLU A 44 10.47 -3.50 -3.15
C GLU A 44 9.62 -2.87 -2.02
N ILE A 45 10.25 -2.29 -0.99
CA ILE A 45 9.54 -1.52 0.04
C ILE A 45 8.87 -0.28 -0.57
N ASP A 46 9.60 0.48 -1.42
CA ASP A 46 9.06 1.67 -2.10
C ASP A 46 7.87 1.30 -3.01
N ARG A 47 7.96 0.19 -3.73
CA ARG A 47 6.86 -0.33 -4.55
C ARG A 47 5.67 -0.75 -3.71
N LEU A 48 5.90 -1.36 -2.56
CA LEU A 48 4.84 -1.77 -1.65
C LEU A 48 4.12 -0.54 -1.09
N GLU A 49 4.85 0.48 -0.67
CA GLU A 49 4.29 1.73 -0.17
C GLU A 49 3.47 2.47 -1.23
N ALA A 50 3.97 2.54 -2.47
CA ALA A 50 3.22 3.09 -3.59
C ALA A 50 1.91 2.32 -3.86
N SER A 51 1.94 1.00 -3.73
CA SER A 51 0.76 0.14 -3.90
C SER A 51 -0.26 0.33 -2.76
N ILE A 52 0.21 0.47 -1.52
CA ILE A 52 -0.64 0.75 -0.35
C ILE A 52 -1.31 2.12 -0.50
N ASN A 53 -0.56 3.16 -0.84
CA ASN A 53 -1.10 4.50 -1.07
C ASN A 53 -2.17 4.50 -2.18
N ASN A 54 -1.95 3.70 -3.23
CA ASN A 54 -2.92 3.54 -4.30
C ASN A 54 -4.21 2.84 -3.84
N LEU A 55 -4.06 1.78 -3.03
CA LEU A 55 -5.17 1.05 -2.43
C LEU A 55 -5.99 1.94 -1.48
N GLU A 56 -5.33 2.67 -0.58
CA GLU A 56 -5.99 3.60 0.33
C GLU A 56 -6.76 4.69 -0.44
N SER A 57 -6.15 5.25 -1.49
CA SER A 57 -6.82 6.20 -2.37
C SER A 57 -8.02 5.57 -3.11
N SER A 58 -7.95 4.30 -3.48
CA SER A 58 -9.05 3.60 -4.14
C SER A 58 -10.25 3.32 -3.22
N LEU A 59 -10.00 3.21 -1.91
CA LEU A 59 -11.03 2.93 -0.90
C LEU A 59 -11.77 4.21 -0.47
N ASN A 60 -11.17 5.37 -0.68
CA ASN A 60 -11.83 6.64 -0.41
C ASN A 60 -12.64 7.09 -1.65
N PRO A 61 -13.98 7.19 -1.55
CA PRO A 61 -14.87 7.53 -2.67
C PRO A 61 -14.68 8.97 -3.18
N LYS A 62 -13.93 9.81 -2.46
CA LYS A 62 -13.61 11.19 -2.83
C LYS A 62 -12.24 11.35 -3.49
N THR A 63 -11.47 10.27 -3.61
CA THR A 63 -10.15 10.27 -4.24
C THR A 63 -10.15 9.30 -5.42
N THR A 64 -9.35 9.58 -6.43
CA THR A 64 -9.09 8.61 -7.49
C THR A 64 -7.71 7.99 -7.29
N SER A 65 -7.63 6.69 -7.52
CA SER A 65 -6.33 6.02 -7.68
C SER A 65 -5.63 6.59 -8.92
N ASN A 66 -4.32 6.80 -8.85
CA ASN A 66 -3.48 7.23 -9.98
C ASN A 66 -3.51 6.26 -11.18
N LEU A 67 -4.02 5.03 -11.01
CA LEU A 67 -4.23 4.07 -12.11
C LEU A 67 -5.64 4.15 -12.72
N SER A 68 -6.55 4.94 -12.15
CA SER A 68 -7.90 5.08 -12.67
C SER A 68 -7.96 6.01 -13.86
N GLU A 69 -8.88 5.72 -14.78
CA GLU A 69 -9.18 6.55 -15.94
C GLU A 69 -9.58 7.97 -15.49
N SER A 70 -8.99 9.00 -16.11
CA SER A 70 -9.26 10.41 -15.79
C SER A 70 -10.75 10.73 -15.81
N GLY A 71 -11.26 11.40 -14.77
CA GLY A 71 -12.66 11.83 -14.69
C GLY A 71 -13.60 10.87 -13.93
N ARG A 72 -13.07 9.83 -13.28
CA ARG A 72 -13.85 8.93 -12.41
C ARG A 72 -14.08 9.45 -10.98
N GLU A 73 -13.52 10.61 -10.60
CA GLU A 73 -13.81 11.25 -9.30
C GLU A 73 -15.33 11.45 -9.13
N GLY A 74 -15.89 10.90 -8.06
CA GLY A 74 -17.26 11.20 -7.65
C GLY A 74 -18.34 10.74 -8.63
N VAL A 75 -18.03 9.85 -9.59
CA VAL A 75 -19.04 9.26 -10.50
C VAL A 75 -20.11 8.52 -9.67
N TYR A 76 -19.68 7.71 -8.70
CA TYR A 76 -20.62 7.00 -7.83
C TYR A 76 -21.44 7.94 -6.92
N GLU A 77 -20.87 9.05 -6.45
CA GLU A 77 -21.63 10.05 -5.67
C GLU A 77 -22.68 10.77 -6.55
N LYS A 78 -22.31 11.11 -7.79
CA LYS A 78 -23.21 11.82 -8.72
C LYS A 78 -24.30 10.93 -9.28
N GLU A 79 -23.98 9.69 -9.64
CA GLU A 79 -24.94 8.72 -10.15
C GLU A 79 -25.96 8.33 -9.07
N GLY A 80 -25.51 8.07 -7.83
CA GLY A 80 -26.41 7.77 -6.72
C GLY A 80 -27.37 8.91 -6.39
N LEU A 81 -26.91 10.16 -6.46
CA LEU A 81 -27.74 11.34 -6.25
C LEU A 81 -28.81 11.49 -7.33
N LEU A 82 -28.45 11.31 -8.61
CA LEU A 82 -29.40 11.44 -9.71
C LEU A 82 -30.48 10.35 -9.66
N THR A 83 -30.09 9.10 -9.37
CA THR A 83 -31.05 7.99 -9.21
C THR A 83 -32.03 8.25 -8.06
N ASN A 84 -31.55 8.75 -6.91
CA ASN A 84 -32.43 9.08 -5.78
C ASN A 84 -33.43 10.19 -6.10
N ILE A 85 -33.00 11.23 -6.84
CA ILE A 85 -33.91 12.29 -7.29
C ILE A 85 -35.01 11.73 -8.19
N ILE A 86 -34.65 10.89 -9.15
CA ILE A 86 -35.62 10.29 -10.09
C ILE A 86 -36.62 9.40 -9.34
N ILE A 87 -36.15 8.56 -8.42
CA ILE A 87 -37.03 7.75 -7.56
C ILE A 87 -37.98 8.64 -6.75
N GLY A 88 -37.48 9.72 -6.14
CA GLY A 88 -38.31 10.65 -5.37
C GLY A 88 -39.41 11.29 -6.19
N VAL A 89 -39.10 11.71 -7.43
CA VAL A 89 -40.08 12.30 -8.36
C VAL A 89 -41.14 11.28 -8.77
N ILE A 90 -40.75 10.03 -9.08
CA ILE A 90 -41.70 8.97 -9.46
C ILE A 90 -42.64 8.65 -8.28
N ILE A 91 -42.10 8.53 -7.07
CA ILE A 91 -42.89 8.27 -5.86
C ILE A 91 -43.88 9.42 -5.62
N ALA A 92 -43.44 10.68 -5.73
CA ALA A 92 -44.31 11.84 -5.56
C ALA A 92 -45.45 11.86 -6.59
N LEU A 93 -45.18 11.54 -7.86
CA LEU A 93 -46.20 11.44 -8.91
C LEU A 93 -47.24 10.35 -8.62
N ILE A 94 -46.80 9.19 -8.13
CA ILE A 94 -47.71 8.10 -7.73
C ILE A 94 -48.63 8.57 -6.60
N PHE A 95 -48.10 9.27 -5.59
CA PHE A 95 -48.92 9.81 -4.50
C PHE A 95 -49.92 10.86 -4.98
N ILE A 96 -49.53 11.74 -5.91
CA ILE A 96 -50.45 12.72 -6.50
C ILE A 96 -51.59 12.02 -7.24
N ILE A 97 -51.29 10.98 -8.02
CA ILE A 97 -52.31 10.20 -8.75
C ILE A 97 -53.25 9.47 -7.78
N LEU A 98 -52.72 8.92 -6.68
CA LEU A 98 -53.52 8.21 -5.67
C LEU A 98 -54.41 9.14 -4.83
N LEU A 99 -54.04 10.41 -4.70
CA LEU A 99 -54.80 11.43 -3.94
C LEU A 99 -55.81 12.21 -4.79
N LEU A 100 -55.75 12.07 -6.13
CA LEU A 100 -56.65 12.72 -7.09
C LEU A 100 -57.90 11.86 -7.33
#